data_AF-A0A368SUN4-F1
#
_entry.id   AF-A0A368SUN4-F1
#
_cell.length_a   1.000
_cell.length_b   1.000
_cell.length_c   1.000
_cell.angle_alpha   90.00
_cell.angle_beta   90.00
_cell.angle_gamma   90.00
#
_symmetry.space_group_name_H-M   'P 1'
#
loop_
_entity.id
_entity.type
_entity.pdbx_description
1 polymer ?
#
loop_
_entity_poly.entity_id
_entity_poly.type
_entity_poly.pdbx_seq_one_letter_code
_entity_poly.pdbx_strand_id
1 'polypeptide(L)'
;MAVGLRNSRWRVIVMQPDHTHPMVKAIGVRKHLRSHRSISWADYELLKTLHHRNISTTQIMGVLADFHGGLGNLTFSSKDVSNMRTHLRGGLTYRDMDATLEYFQKLQAESPSFYYATMIDDNNVVRGLFW
;
A
#
# COMPACT_ATOMS: atom_id res chain seq x y z
N MET A 1 -8.83 15.20 -29.32
CA MET A 1 -8.02 14.07 -29.83
C MET A 1 -8.90 13.24 -30.74
N ALA A 2 -8.39 12.80 -31.89
CA ALA A 2 -9.07 11.85 -32.78
C ALA A 2 -8.17 10.63 -33.03
N VAL A 3 -8.76 9.44 -32.99
CA VAL A 3 -8.10 8.17 -33.30
C VAL A 3 -8.65 7.61 -34.61
N GLY A 4 -7.79 7.01 -35.41
CA GLY A 4 -8.14 6.41 -36.70
C GLY A 4 -7.45 5.07 -36.91
N LEU A 5 -8.07 4.20 -37.69
CA LEU A 5 -7.51 2.90 -38.03
C LEU A 5 -6.50 3.05 -39.18
N ARG A 6 -5.24 2.66 -38.95
CA ARG A 6 -4.15 2.65 -39.94
C ARG A 6 -3.44 1.31 -39.89
N ASN A 7 -3.36 0.59 -41.02
CA ASN A 7 -2.73 -0.72 -41.14
C ASN A 7 -3.23 -1.69 -40.05
N SER A 8 -4.55 -1.78 -39.87
CA SER A 8 -5.21 -2.63 -38.86
C SER A 8 -4.81 -2.34 -37.41
N ARG A 9 -4.29 -1.14 -37.11
CA ARG A 9 -4.01 -0.68 -35.74
C ARG A 9 -4.62 0.69 -35.51
N TRP A 10 -5.20 0.90 -34.32
CA TRP A 10 -5.66 2.22 -33.90
C TRP A 10 -4.47 3.12 -33.61
N ARG A 11 -4.44 4.29 -34.25
CA ARG A 11 -3.40 5.30 -34.02
C ARG A 11 -4.07 6.65 -33.75
N VAL A 12 -3.41 7.47 -32.94
CA VAL A 12 -3.78 8.88 -32.80
C VAL A 12 -3.46 9.58 -34.12
N ILE A 13 -4.48 10.11 -34.79
CA ILE A 13 -4.33 10.82 -36.07
C ILE A 13 -4.38 12.33 -35.91
N VAL A 14 -5.02 12.82 -34.83
CA VAL A 14 -5.06 14.24 -34.46
C VAL A 14 -4.90 14.37 -32.95
N MET A 15 -3.91 15.16 -32.55
CA MET A 15 -3.66 15.53 -31.16
C MET A 15 -3.68 17.05 -31.08
N GLN A 16 -4.55 17.59 -30.23
CA GLN A 16 -4.59 19.02 -29.91
C GLN A 16 -3.94 19.17 -28.53
N PRO A 17 -2.70 19.67 -28.46
CA PRO A 17 -1.97 19.79 -27.20
C PRO A 17 -2.45 20.96 -26.36
N ASP A 18 -3.13 21.94 -26.98
CA ASP A 18 -3.55 23.16 -26.30
C ASP A 18 -4.65 22.89 -25.29
N HIS A 19 -4.45 23.45 -24.10
CA HIS A 19 -5.43 23.41 -23.03
C HIS A 19 -6.41 24.58 -23.16
N THR A 20 -7.70 24.32 -22.93
CA THR A 20 -8.74 25.37 -22.83
C THR A 20 -8.77 26.05 -21.46
N HIS A 21 -7.88 25.66 -20.55
CA HIS A 21 -7.78 26.20 -19.20
C HIS A 21 -6.31 26.41 -18.79
N PRO A 22 -6.03 27.29 -17.82
CA PRO A 22 -4.69 27.42 -17.26
C PRO A 22 -4.18 26.11 -16.65
N MET A 23 -2.87 25.87 -16.78
CA MET A 23 -2.23 24.76 -16.08
C MET A 23 -2.26 24.95 -14.56
N VAL A 24 -2.42 23.86 -13.82
CA VAL A 24 -2.40 23.86 -12.34
C VAL A 24 -0.99 24.19 -11.85
N LYS A 25 -0.81 25.39 -11.30
CA LYS A 25 0.47 25.86 -10.74
C LYS A 25 0.65 25.47 -9.26
N ALA A 26 -0.43 25.15 -8.56
CA ALA A 26 -0.39 24.83 -7.13
C ALA A 26 0.26 23.45 -6.89
N ILE A 27 1.49 23.47 -6.36
CA ILE A 27 2.30 22.27 -6.09
C ILE A 27 1.54 21.29 -5.18
N GLY A 28 0.88 21.79 -4.13
CA GLY A 28 0.15 20.94 -3.18
C GLY A 28 -1.07 20.20 -3.73
N VAL A 29 -1.58 20.60 -4.90
CA VAL A 29 -2.72 19.94 -5.55
C VAL A 29 -2.24 18.84 -6.50
N ARG A 30 -0.99 18.87 -6.96
CA ARG A 30 -0.44 17.93 -7.96
C ARG A 30 -0.50 16.47 -7.51
N LYS A 31 -0.37 16.18 -6.21
CA LYS A 31 -0.52 14.83 -5.65
C LYS A 31 -1.88 14.17 -5.91
N HIS A 32 -2.90 14.96 -6.23
CA HIS A 32 -4.23 14.46 -6.62
C HIS A 32 -4.30 14.09 -8.11
N LEU A 33 -3.37 14.58 -8.93
CA LEU A 33 -3.27 14.21 -10.34
C LEU A 33 -2.53 12.89 -10.47
N ARG A 34 -3.19 11.86 -11.01
CA ARG A 34 -2.61 10.52 -11.16
C ARG A 34 -1.28 10.53 -11.93
N SER A 35 -1.14 11.39 -12.94
CA SER A 35 0.10 11.52 -13.73
C SER A 35 1.29 12.13 -12.99
N HIS A 36 1.04 12.82 -11.87
CA HIS A 36 2.06 13.47 -11.05
C HIS A 36 2.24 12.76 -9.70
N ARG A 37 1.53 11.66 -9.50
CA ARG A 37 1.54 10.88 -8.27
C ARG A 37 2.53 9.74 -8.40
N SER A 38 3.59 9.80 -7.60
CA SER A 38 4.61 8.76 -7.52
C SER A 38 5.24 8.75 -6.14
N ILE A 39 5.51 7.57 -5.59
CA ILE A 39 6.38 7.40 -4.42
C ILE A 39 7.80 7.20 -4.95
N SER A 40 8.74 8.03 -4.49
CA SER A 40 10.15 7.87 -4.89
C SER A 40 10.73 6.57 -4.33
N TRP A 41 11.80 6.04 -4.93
CA TRP A 41 12.44 4.82 -4.42
C TRP A 41 13.00 5.01 -3.00
N ALA A 42 13.53 6.20 -2.69
CA ALA A 42 14.01 6.52 -1.34
C ALA A 42 12.87 6.54 -0.31
N ASP A 43 11.76 7.21 -0.63
CA ASP A 43 10.58 7.23 0.24
C ASP A 43 9.98 5.83 0.41
N TYR A 44 10.01 5.03 -0.65
CA TYR A 44 9.55 3.64 -0.64
C TYR A 44 10.34 2.79 0.35
N GLU A 45 11.68 2.83 0.32
CA GLU A 45 12.51 2.02 1.22
C GLU A 45 12.35 2.46 2.69
N LEU A 46 12.22 3.77 2.93
CA LEU A 46 11.90 4.29 4.26
C LEU A 46 10.53 3.82 4.74
N LEU A 47 9.49 3.98 3.92
CA LEU A 47 8.13 3.53 4.20
C LEU A 47 8.10 2.03 4.49
N LYS A 48 8.80 1.22 3.68
CA LYS A 48 8.94 -0.22 3.88
C LYS A 48 9.57 -0.51 5.23
N THR A 49 10.65 0.16 5.60
CA THR A 49 11.31 -0.02 6.90
C THR A 49 10.36 0.30 8.05
N LEU A 50 9.66 1.44 7.99
CA LEU A 50 8.69 1.85 9.01
C LEU A 50 7.49 0.89 9.08
N HIS A 51 7.06 0.34 7.94
CA HIS A 51 6.00 -0.66 7.88
C HIS A 51 6.38 -1.92 8.66
N HIS A 52 7.59 -2.44 8.48
CA HIS A 52 8.09 -3.62 9.21
C HIS A 52 8.24 -3.37 10.71
N ARG A 53 8.37 -2.10 11.13
CA ARG A 53 8.36 -1.68 12.55
C ARG A 53 6.95 -1.39 13.08
N ASN A 54 5.90 -1.80 12.37
CA ASN A 54 4.50 -1.61 12.75
C ASN A 54 4.09 -0.15 12.99
N ILE A 55 4.77 0.81 12.36
CA ILE A 55 4.39 2.22 12.43
C ILE A 55 3.11 2.45 11.61
N SER A 56 2.20 3.26 12.16
CA SER A 56 0.91 3.54 11.49
C SER A 56 1.09 4.36 10.22
N THR A 57 0.14 4.28 9.28
CA THR A 57 0.19 5.08 8.04
C THR A 57 0.23 6.57 8.35
N THR A 58 -0.51 7.02 9.37
CA THR A 58 -0.55 8.43 9.78
C THR A 58 0.82 8.91 10.25
N GLN A 59 1.50 8.13 11.08
CA GLN A 59 2.86 8.44 11.55
C GLN A 59 3.88 8.40 10.41
N ILE A 60 3.81 7.40 9.53
CA ILE A 60 4.67 7.32 8.33
C ILE A 60 4.51 8.57 7.46
N MET A 61 3.27 9.01 7.23
CA MET A 61 2.99 10.23 6.47
C MET A 61 3.55 11.47 7.16
N GLY A 62 3.51 11.54 8.50
CA GLY A 62 4.15 12.60 9.28
C GLY A 62 5.66 12.63 9.09
N VAL A 63 6.33 11.49 9.28
CA VAL A 63 7.79 11.37 9.07
C VAL A 63 8.20 11.77 7.65
N LEU A 64 7.48 11.30 6.64
CA LEU A 64 7.74 11.69 5.25
C LEU A 64 7.48 13.18 5.02
N ALA A 65 6.42 13.74 5.60
CA ALA A 65 6.18 15.17 5.54
C ALA A 65 7.34 15.97 6.15
N ASP A 66 7.90 15.54 7.28
CA ASP A 66 9.01 16.23 7.93
C ASP A 66 10.25 16.28 7.02
N PHE A 67 10.55 15.19 6.30
CA PHE A 67 11.65 15.16 5.31
C PHE A 67 11.41 16.08 4.11
N HIS A 68 10.16 16.27 3.70
CA HIS A 68 9.79 17.03 2.51
C HIS A 68 9.28 18.45 2.83
N GLY A 69 9.37 18.91 4.09
CA GLY A 69 8.92 20.25 4.49
C GLY A 69 7.39 20.42 4.55
N GLY A 70 6.66 19.34 4.74
CA GLY A 70 5.22 19.31 5.00
C GLY A 70 4.42 18.40 4.07
N LEU A 71 3.20 18.05 4.49
CA LEU A 71 2.27 17.18 3.74
C LEU A 71 1.88 17.75 2.37
N GLY A 72 1.99 19.06 2.17
CA GLY A 72 1.73 19.73 0.89
C GLY A 72 2.79 19.43 -0.17
N ASN A 73 4.01 19.09 0.22
CA ASN A 73 5.13 18.88 -0.70
C ASN A 73 5.27 17.41 -1.14
N LEU A 74 4.56 16.49 -0.49
CA LEU A 74 4.50 15.10 -0.91
C LEU A 74 3.76 14.97 -2.25
N THR A 75 4.31 14.14 -3.13
CA THR A 75 3.73 13.81 -4.44
C THR A 75 2.66 12.71 -4.36
N PHE A 76 2.45 12.13 -3.18
CA PHE A 76 1.52 11.02 -2.94
C PHE A 76 0.63 11.27 -1.72
N SER A 77 -0.43 10.47 -1.62
CA SER A 77 -1.42 10.53 -0.56
C SER A 77 -1.29 9.39 0.43
N SER A 78 -1.92 9.51 1.60
CA SER A 78 -2.02 8.42 2.58
C SER A 78 -2.69 7.17 2.00
N LYS A 79 -3.55 7.31 0.99
CA LYS A 79 -4.18 6.18 0.29
C LYS A 79 -3.14 5.38 -0.51
N ASP A 80 -2.18 6.06 -1.12
CA ASP A 80 -1.11 5.40 -1.88
C ASP A 80 -0.20 4.60 -0.96
N VAL A 81 0.15 5.16 0.21
CA VAL A 81 0.86 4.44 1.27
C VAL A 81 0.06 3.22 1.76
N SER A 82 -1.25 3.37 1.96
CA SER A 82 -2.12 2.26 2.37
C SER A 82 -2.14 1.13 1.33
N ASN A 83 -2.31 1.46 0.05
CA ASN A 83 -2.27 0.49 -1.04
C ASN A 83 -0.91 -0.23 -1.11
N MET A 84 0.19 0.52 -0.98
CA MET A 84 1.55 -0.03 -0.93
C MET A 84 1.71 -1.04 0.21
N ARG A 85 1.23 -0.69 1.42
CA ARG A 85 1.27 -1.60 2.58
C ARG A 85 0.47 -2.88 2.34
N THR A 86 -0.66 -2.80 1.65
CA THR A 86 -1.41 -4.00 1.23
C THR A 86 -0.57 -4.89 0.33
N HIS A 87 0.19 -4.31 -0.63
CA HIS A 87 1.11 -5.09 -1.47
C HIS A 87 2.26 -5.71 -0.67
N LEU A 88 2.84 -4.99 0.32
CA LEU A 88 3.87 -5.55 1.20
C LEU A 88 3.35 -6.74 2.01
N ARG A 89 2.07 -6.72 2.40
CA ARG A 89 1.40 -7.81 3.11
C ARG A 89 1.03 -8.99 2.23
N GLY A 90 1.00 -8.83 0.89
CA GLY A 90 0.63 -9.89 -0.03
C GLY A 90 1.55 -11.13 0.01
N GLY A 91 2.76 -11.00 0.57
CA GLY A 91 3.65 -12.15 0.84
C GLY A 91 3.29 -12.97 2.09
N LEU A 92 2.45 -12.43 2.98
CA LEU A 92 2.07 -13.06 4.26
C LEU A 92 0.78 -13.89 4.16
N THR A 93 0.05 -13.80 3.05
CA THR A 93 -1.29 -14.39 2.86
C THR A 93 -1.36 -15.93 2.96
N TYR A 94 -0.22 -16.62 3.03
CA TYR A 94 -0.15 -18.08 3.17
C TYR A 94 0.53 -18.54 4.47
N ARG A 95 0.90 -17.62 5.37
CA ARG A 95 1.60 -17.92 6.64
C ARG A 95 0.93 -17.28 7.86
N ASP A 96 -0.21 -16.65 7.69
CA ASP A 96 -0.93 -15.96 8.75
C ASP A 96 -1.41 -16.93 9.84
N MET A 97 -1.98 -18.07 9.45
CA MET A 97 -2.38 -19.11 10.40
C MET A 97 -1.18 -19.77 11.07
N ASP A 98 -0.14 -20.12 10.31
CA ASP A 98 1.08 -20.70 10.87
C ASP A 98 1.73 -19.76 11.91
N ALA A 99 1.86 -18.47 11.58
CA ALA A 99 2.43 -17.47 12.48
C ALA A 99 1.55 -17.25 13.73
N THR A 100 0.23 -17.36 13.58
CA THR A 100 -0.71 -17.25 14.70
C THR A 100 -0.57 -18.45 15.65
N LEU A 101 -0.44 -19.66 15.10
CA LEU A 101 -0.20 -20.87 15.89
C LEU A 101 1.16 -20.83 16.59
N GLU A 102 2.23 -20.42 15.90
CA GLU A 102 3.55 -20.22 16.51
C GLU A 102 3.47 -19.21 17.69
N TYR A 103 2.72 -18.12 17.51
CA TYR A 103 2.52 -17.13 18.57
C TYR A 103 1.74 -17.68 19.75
N PHE A 104 0.66 -18.44 19.52
CA PHE A 104 -0.16 -19.04 20.57
C PHE A 104 0.59 -20.13 21.34
N GLN A 105 1.41 -20.94 20.65
CA GLN A 105 2.31 -21.90 21.28
C GLN A 105 3.30 -21.19 22.22
N LYS A 106 3.88 -20.08 21.77
CA LYS A 106 4.79 -19.28 22.59
C LYS A 106 4.07 -18.66 23.80
N LEU A 107 2.87 -18.11 23.61
CA LEU A 107 2.03 -17.57 24.68
C LEU A 107 1.67 -18.62 25.73
N GLN A 108 1.32 -19.84 25.31
CA GLN A 108 1.01 -20.95 26.21
C GLN A 108 2.25 -21.41 27.00
N ALA A 109 3.43 -21.39 26.38
CA ALA A 109 4.69 -21.68 27.07
C ALA A 109 5.05 -20.59 28.11
N GLU A 110 4.74 -19.33 27.83
CA GLU A 110 4.99 -18.20 28.74
C GLU A 110 3.91 -18.08 29.84
N SER A 111 2.66 -18.45 29.54
CA SER A 111 1.51 -18.32 30.43
C SER A 111 0.70 -19.62 30.44
N PRO A 112 0.88 -20.48 31.46
CA PRO A 112 0.16 -21.77 31.57
C PRO A 112 -1.38 -21.64 31.65
N SER A 113 -1.89 -20.45 31.98
CA SER A 113 -3.33 -20.14 31.99
C SER A 113 -3.89 -19.81 30.60
N PHE A 114 -3.03 -19.59 29.59
CA PHE A 114 -3.46 -19.35 28.23
C PHE A 114 -3.81 -20.68 27.56
N TYR A 115 -5.02 -20.78 27.04
CA TYR A 115 -5.54 -21.94 26.34
C TYR A 115 -6.02 -21.52 24.96
N TYR A 116 -5.70 -22.31 23.95
CA TYR A 116 -6.25 -22.13 22.62
C TYR A 116 -6.62 -23.50 22.01
N ALA A 117 -7.61 -23.50 21.12
CA ALA A 117 -8.04 -24.67 20.38
C ALA A 117 -8.23 -24.32 18.90
N THR A 118 -7.90 -25.27 18.02
CA THR A 118 -8.08 -25.14 16.58
C THR A 118 -9.05 -26.20 16.08
N MET A 119 -9.88 -25.82 15.11
CA MET A 119 -10.68 -26.74 14.32
C MET A 119 -10.11 -26.74 12.92
N ILE A 120 -9.62 -27.88 12.46
CA ILE A 120 -9.02 -28.08 11.14
C ILE A 120 -9.92 -29.04 10.37
N ASP A 121 -10.17 -28.76 9.08
CA ASP A 121 -10.92 -29.66 8.21
C ASP A 121 -10.02 -30.71 7.52
N ASP A 122 -10.64 -31.58 6.73
CA ASP A 122 -9.96 -32.65 5.99
C ASP A 122 -8.92 -32.15 4.97
N ASN A 123 -8.97 -30.86 4.59
CA ASN A 123 -8.02 -30.23 3.67
C ASN A 123 -6.90 -29.48 4.41
N ASN A 124 -6.74 -29.71 5.72
CA ASN A 124 -5.78 -29.02 6.58
C ASN A 124 -6.00 -27.49 6.64
N VAL A 125 -7.24 -27.04 6.48
CA VAL A 125 -7.63 -25.62 6.57
C VAL A 125 -8.25 -25.35 7.94
N VAL A 126 -7.78 -24.30 8.62
CA VAL A 126 -8.35 -23.89 9.90
C VAL A 126 -9.74 -23.28 9.70
N ARG A 127 -10.76 -23.93 10.25
CA ARG A 127 -12.17 -23.52 10.22
C ARG A 127 -12.59 -22.75 11.47
N GLY A 128 -11.85 -22.91 12.57
CA GLY A 128 -12.12 -22.23 13.82
C GLY A 128 -10.86 -22.13 14.68
N LEU A 129 -10.73 -21.01 15.39
CA LEU A 129 -9.67 -20.73 16.35
C LEU A 129 -10.32 -20.08 17.58
N PHE A 130 -10.10 -20.65 18.76
CA PHE A 130 -10.59 -20.13 20.04
C PHE A 130 -9.39 -19.90 20.97
N TRP A 131 -9.35 -18.76 21.66
CA TRP A 131 -8.28 -18.38 22.60
C TRP A 131 -8.78 -17.35 23.62
#